data_AF-A0A2V1D2W3-F1
#
_entry.id   AF-A0A2V1D2W3-F1
#
_cell.length_a   1.000
_cell.length_b   1.000
_cell.length_c   1.000
_cell.angle_alpha   90.00
_cell.angle_beta   90.00
_cell.angle_gamma   90.00
#
_symmetry.space_group_name_H-M   'P 1'
#
loop_
_entity.id
_entity.type
_entity.pdbx_description
1 polymer ?
#
loop_
_entity_poly.entity_id
_entity_poly.type
_entity_poly.pdbx_seq_one_letter_code
_entity_poly.pdbx_strand_id
1 'polypeptide(L)' 'ECLLDSGETRNVRVGDVVVQRGTMHQWINRGEKWARMIYVLLDATEVECNGMKLAEELGGMSGVAHSS' A
#
# COMPACT_ATOMS: atom_id res chain seq x y z
N GLU A 1 -1.93 -10.04 -5.15
CA GLU A 1 -0.93 -9.23 -5.88
C GLU A 1 -0.75 -7.90 -5.17
N CYS A 2 0.49 -7.43 -5.07
CA CYS A 2 0.84 -6.05 -4.70
C CYS A 2 1.12 -5.29 -6.00
N LEU A 3 0.35 -4.23 -6.25
CA LEU A 3 0.57 -3.28 -7.34
C LEU A 3 1.09 -1.97 -6.74
N LEU A 4 2.17 -1.44 -7.28
CA LEU A 4 2.72 -0.13 -6.93
C LEU A 4 2.23 0.94 -7.91
N ASP A 5 2.34 2.20 -7.51
CA ASP A 5 2.06 3.38 -8.35
C ASP A 5 2.97 3.47 -9.59
N SER A 6 4.18 2.92 -9.52
CA SER A 6 5.07 2.73 -10.68
C SER A 6 4.52 1.78 -11.75
N GLY A 7 3.44 1.03 -11.44
CA GLY A 7 2.91 -0.04 -12.27
C GLY A 7 3.60 -1.38 -12.04
N GLU A 8 4.66 -1.44 -11.23
CA GLU A 8 5.31 -2.69 -10.86
C GLU A 8 4.37 -3.57 -10.05
N THR A 9 4.40 -4.88 -10.32
CA THR A 9 3.53 -5.85 -9.65
C THR A 9 4.30 -7.03 -9.09
N ARG A 10 3.82 -7.55 -7.96
CA ARG A 10 4.33 -8.79 -7.37
C ARG A 10 3.20 -9.68 -6.88
N ASN A 11 3.25 -10.94 -7.28
CA ASN A 11 2.42 -11.98 -6.69
C ASN A 11 2.97 -12.36 -5.30
N VAL A 12 2.16 -12.11 -4.27
CA VAL A 12 2.44 -12.46 -2.87
C VAL A 12 1.73 -13.77 -2.56
N ARG A 13 2.48 -14.75 -2.07
CA ARG A 13 2.01 -16.10 -1.74
C ARG A 13 1.90 -16.29 -0.22
N VAL A 14 1.33 -17.41 0.19
CA VAL A 14 1.25 -17.79 1.60
C VAL A 14 2.66 -17.91 2.18
N GLY A 15 2.91 -17.21 3.28
CA GLY A 15 4.21 -17.17 3.96
C GLY A 15 5.14 -16.04 3.52
N ASP A 16 4.83 -15.35 2.42
CA ASP A 16 5.59 -14.17 2.01
C ASP A 16 5.36 -13.01 2.99
N VAL A 17 6.41 -12.22 3.22
CA VAL A 17 6.37 -11.00 4.03
C VAL A 17 6.65 -9.81 3.12
N VAL A 18 5.83 -8.77 3.22
CA VAL A 18 6.03 -7.50 2.51
C VAL A 18 6.32 -6.40 3.52
N VAL A 19 7.41 -5.67 3.31
CA VAL A 19 7.77 -4.51 4.13
C VAL A 19 7.41 -3.25 3.36
N GLN A 20 6.30 -2.62 3.72
CA GLN A 20 5.81 -1.41 3.08
C GLN A 20 6.49 -0.19 3.73
N ARG A 21 7.38 0.50 2.99
CA ARG A 21 8.15 1.65 3.49
C ARG A 21 7.51 2.98 3.09
N GLY A 22 6.20 3.12 3.33
CA GLY A 22 5.44 4.32 2.95
C GLY A 22 5.18 4.45 1.45
N THR A 23 5.22 3.34 0.69
CA THR A 23 4.94 3.32 -0.75
C THR A 23 3.45 3.26 -1.04
N MET A 24 2.99 4.00 -2.06
CA MET A 24 1.63 3.87 -2.58
C MET A 24 1.44 2.48 -3.17
N HIS A 25 0.35 1.81 -2.81
CA HIS A 25 0.15 0.42 -3.19
C HIS A 25 -1.31 0.00 -3.16
N GLN A 26 -1.62 -1.05 -3.94
CA GLN A 26 -2.92 -1.71 -3.94
C GLN A 26 -2.75 -3.22 -3.76
N TRP A 27 -3.64 -3.80 -2.96
CA TRP A 27 -3.77 -5.25 -2.80
C TRP A 27 -4.90 -5.77 -3.68
N ILE A 28 -4.54 -6.57 -4.68
CA ILE A 28 -5.50 -7.13 -5.64
C ILE A 28 -5.56 -8.64 -5.42
N ASN A 29 -6.70 -9.14 -4.94
CA ASN A 29 -6.95 -10.57 -4.91
C ASN A 29 -7.44 -11.04 -6.28
N ARG A 30 -6.55 -11.67 -7.06
CA ARG A 30 -6.88 -12.24 -8.38
C ARG A 30 -7.40 -13.67 -8.31
N GLY A 31 -7.44 -14.28 -7.12
CA GLY A 31 -7.89 -15.65 -6.93
C GLY A 31 -9.40 -15.75 -6.71
N GLU A 32 -9.95 -16.94 -6.92
CA GLU A 32 -11.38 -17.24 -6.72
C GLU A 32 -11.77 -17.40 -5.24
N LYS A 33 -10.78 -17.53 -4.35
CA LYS A 33 -10.98 -17.71 -2.91
C LYS A 33 -10.48 -16.47 -2.16
N TRP A 34 -10.96 -16.32 -0.93
CA TRP A 34 -10.48 -15.30 -0.01
C TRP A 34 -8.97 -15.42 0.23
N ALA A 35 -8.27 -14.29 0.11
CA ALA A 35 -6.91 -14.14 0.62
C ALA A 35 -6.96 -13.51 2.01
N ARG A 36 -6.10 -13.98 2.93
CA ARG A 36 -5.97 -13.42 4.28
C ARG A 36 -4.56 -12.85 4.45
N MET A 37 -4.48 -11.64 4.98
CA MET A 37 -3.24 -10.94 5.29
C MET A 37 -3.32 -10.38 6.71
N ILE A 38 -2.19 -10.34 7.41
CA ILE A 38 -2.04 -9.63 8.68
C ILE A 38 -1.26 -8.36 8.39
N TYR A 39 -1.78 -7.22 8.83
CA TYR A 39 -1.09 -5.95 8.76
C TYR A 39 -0.62 -5.54 10.15
N VAL A 40 0.65 -5.15 10.23
CA VAL A 40 1.22 -4.44 11.37
C VAL A 40 1.68 -3.10 10.83
N LEU A 41 0.97 -2.03 11.21
CA LEU A 41 1.30 -0.67 10.83
C LEU A 41 2.01 -0.01 12.02
N LEU A 42 3.14 0.61 11.74
CA LEU A 42 3.89 1.40 12.71
C LEU A 42 3.78 2.86 12.31
N ASP A 43 3.72 3.73 13.31
CA ASP A 43 3.86 5.16 13.09
C ASP A 43 5.19 5.47 12.41
N ALA A 44 5.19 6.46 11.52
CA ALA A 44 6.35 6.84 10.73
C ALA A 44 6.32 8.34 10.46
N THR A 45 7.50 8.93 10.31
CA THR A 45 7.62 10.30 9.82
C THR A 45 7.13 10.40 8.38
N GLU A 46 6.59 11.56 8.00
CA GLU A 46 6.19 11.85 6.62
C GLU A 46 7.32 11.54 5.62
N VAL A 47 6.95 10.98 4.47
CA VAL A 47 7.92 10.63 3.43
C VAL A 47 8.28 11.88 2.63
N GLU A 48 9.57 12.17 2.52
CA GLU A 48 10.11 13.23 1.68
C GLU A 48 11.00 12.64 0.58
N CYS A 49 10.81 13.10 -0.66
CA CYS A 49 11.65 12.74 -1.79
C CYS A 49 12.07 14.01 -2.53
N ASN A 50 13.38 14.20 -2.71
CA ASN A 50 13.95 15.37 -3.40
C ASN A 50 13.45 16.73 -2.85
N GLY A 51 13.32 16.87 -1.52
CA GLY A 51 12.84 18.10 -0.90
C GLY A 51 11.33 18.28 -0.90
N MET A 52 10.57 17.31 -1.42
CA MET A 52 9.11 17.36 -1.50
C MET A 52 8.49 16.32 -0.59
N LYS A 53 7.65 16.78 0.35
CA LYS A 53 6.77 15.92 1.12
C LYS A 53 5.74 15.29 0.19
N LEU A 54 5.63 13.97 0.24
CA LEU A 54 4.63 13.25 -0.53
C LEU A 54 3.28 13.39 0.18
N ALA A 55 2.25 13.75 -0.58
CA ALA A 55 0.90 13.92 -0.09
C ALA A 55 0.06 12.66 -0.36
N GLU A 56 -1.09 12.57 0.30
CA GLU A 56 -2.07 11.53 0.02
C GLU A 56 -2.77 11.75 -1.32
N GLU A 57 -2.88 10.69 -2.11
CA GLU A 57 -3.73 10.63 -3.29
C GLU A 57 -4.65 9.41 -3.17
N LEU A 58 -5.90 9.64 -2.75
CA LEU A 58 -6.86 8.56 -2.47
C LEU A 58 -7.71 8.16 -3.70
N GLY A 59 -7.40 8.75 -4.86
CA GLY A 59 -8.15 8.53 -6.10
C GLY A 59 -9.66 8.77 -5.94
N GLY A 60 -10.48 7.79 -6.32
CA GLY A 60 -11.95 7.85 -6.25
C GLY A 60 -12.57 7.39 -4.92
N MET A 61 -11.77 7.14 -3.88
CA MET A 61 -12.27 6.62 -2.60
C MET A 61 -12.95 7.72 -1.78
N SER A 62 -14.28 7.75 -1.79
CA SER A 62 -15.07 8.73 -1.04
C SER A 62 -15.23 8.34 0.44
N GLY A 63 -15.18 9.33 1.33
CA GLY A 63 -15.43 9.14 2.77
C GLY A 63 -14.27 8.53 3.57
N VAL A 64 -13.07 8.46 2.99
CA VAL A 64 -11.86 8.06 3.72
C VAL A 64 -11.39 9.23 4.57
N ALA A 65 -11.10 8.98 5.85
CA ALA A 65 -10.52 9.99 6.72
C ALA A 65 -9.12 10.37 6.23
N HIS A 66 -8.81 11.67 6.24
CA HIS A 66 -7.46 12.15 5.96
C HIS A 66 -6.49 11.62 7.01
N SER A 67 -5.27 11.27 6.59
CA SER A 67 -4.16 11.14 7.54
C SER A 67 -3.97 12.46 8.28
N SER A 68 -3.60 12.34 9.56
CA SER A 68 -3.42 13.46 10.50
C SER A 68 -2.19 14.30 10.20
#